data_AF-A0A087WRW7-F1
#
_entry.id   AF-A0A087WRW7-F1
#
_cell.length_a   1.000
_cell.length_b   1.000
_cell.length_c   1.000
_cell.angle_alpha   90.00
_cell.angle_beta   90.00
_cell.angle_gamma   90.00
#
_symmetry.space_group_name_H-M   'P 1'
#
loop_
_entity.id
_entity.type
_entity.pdbx_description
1 polymer ?
#
loop_
_entity_poly.entity_id
_entity_poly.type
_entity_poly.pdbx_seq_one_letter_code
_entity_poly.pdbx_strand_id
1 'polypeptide(L)'
;MPPYISAFQAAYIGIEVLIALVSVPGNVLVIWAVKVNQALRDATFCFIVSLAVADVAVGALVIPLAILINIGPQTYFHTCLMVACPVLILTQSSILALLAIAVDRYLRVKIPLRYKTVVTQRRAAVAIAGCWILSLVVGLTPMFGWNNLSEVEQAWIANGSVGEPVIKCEFEKVISME
;
A
#
# COMPACT_ATOMS: atom_id res chain seq x y z
N MET A 1 18.41 25.56 6.11
CA MET A 1 19.45 24.56 6.46
C MET A 1 19.02 23.24 5.83
N PRO A 2 19.88 22.54 5.08
CA PRO A 2 19.49 21.24 4.53
C PRO A 2 19.12 20.31 5.69
N PRO A 3 18.07 19.48 5.56
CA PRO A 3 17.71 18.54 6.61
C PRO A 3 18.90 17.61 6.86
N TYR A 4 19.43 17.58 8.09
CA TYR A 4 20.45 16.64 8.49
C TYR A 4 19.83 15.24 8.49
N ILE A 5 20.00 14.50 7.39
CA ILE A 5 19.59 13.11 7.29
C ILE A 5 20.49 12.31 8.24
N SER A 6 19.89 11.70 9.27
CA SER A 6 20.64 10.85 10.18
C SER A 6 21.16 9.59 9.46
N ALA A 7 22.24 8.99 9.94
CA ALA A 7 22.77 7.75 9.35
C ALA A 7 21.72 6.63 9.31
N PHE A 8 20.87 6.55 10.34
CA PHE A 8 19.73 5.62 10.38
C PHE A 8 18.71 5.90 9.29
N GLN A 9 18.41 7.18 9.05
CA GLN A 9 17.48 7.59 8.00
C GLN A 9 18.02 7.32 6.60
N ALA A 10 19.31 7.58 6.37
CA ALA A 10 19.98 7.24 5.11
C ALA A 10 19.99 5.72 4.87
N ALA A 11 20.23 4.92 5.92
CA ALA A 11 20.16 3.47 5.83
C ALA A 11 18.73 2.98 5.52
N TYR A 12 17.72 3.53 6.18
CA TYR A 12 16.30 3.23 5.90
C TYR A 12 15.95 3.51 4.43
N ILE A 13 16.27 4.72 3.95
CA ILE A 13 16.03 5.10 2.54
C ILE A 13 16.79 4.17 1.58
N GLY A 14 18.05 3.85 1.87
CA GLY A 14 18.84 2.95 1.04
C GLY A 14 18.25 1.54 0.96
N ILE A 15 17.76 1.00 2.08
CA ILE A 15 17.11 -0.32 2.12
C ILE A 15 15.79 -0.30 1.34
N GLU A 16 14.95 0.71 1.56
CA GLU A 16 13.68 0.89 0.84
C GLU A 16 13.89 0.97 -0.67
N VAL A 17 14.86 1.79 -1.12
CA VAL A 17 15.22 1.89 -2.55
C VAL A 17 15.71 0.55 -3.10
N LEU A 18 16.52 -0.20 -2.34
CA LEU A 18 16.97 -1.53 -2.75
C LEU A 18 15.79 -2.50 -2.89
N ILE A 19 14.83 -2.47 -1.96
CA ILE A 19 13.61 -3.28 -2.03
C ILE A 19 12.80 -2.92 -3.27
N ALA A 20 12.62 -1.63 -3.58
CA ALA A 20 11.92 -1.20 -4.80
C ALA A 20 12.61 -1.70 -6.07
N LEU A 21 13.95 -1.55 -6.14
CA LEU A 21 14.75 -1.95 -7.30
C LEU A 21 14.76 -3.46 -7.54
N VAL A 22 14.57 -4.28 -6.51
CA VAL A 22 14.47 -5.74 -6.65
C VAL A 22 13.02 -6.16 -6.92
N SER A 23 12.06 -5.56 -6.20
CA SER A 23 10.65 -5.92 -6.27
C SER A 23 10.02 -5.62 -7.63
N VAL A 24 10.25 -4.42 -8.18
CA VAL A 24 9.59 -4.00 -9.44
C VAL A 24 10.03 -4.90 -10.61
N PRO A 25 11.33 -5.09 -10.89
CA PRO A 25 11.76 -5.97 -11.98
C PRO A 25 11.36 -7.43 -11.78
N GLY A 26 11.43 -7.94 -10.54
CA GLY A 26 11.04 -9.31 -10.22
C GLY A 26 9.58 -9.58 -10.54
N ASN A 27 8.68 -8.69 -10.13
CA ASN A 27 7.25 -8.84 -10.38
C ASN A 27 6.86 -8.56 -11.83
N VAL A 28 7.54 -7.63 -12.52
CA VAL A 28 7.37 -7.45 -13.98
C VAL A 28 7.78 -8.72 -14.74
N LEU A 29 8.88 -9.37 -14.33
CA LEU A 29 9.33 -10.64 -14.91
C LEU A 29 8.31 -11.76 -14.69
N VAL A 30 7.69 -11.83 -13.51
CA VAL A 30 6.59 -12.77 -13.22
C VAL A 30 5.41 -12.55 -14.16
N ILE A 31 4.97 -11.30 -14.35
CA ILE A 31 3.89 -10.95 -15.29
C ILE A 31 4.27 -11.36 -16.71
N TRP A 32 5.51 -11.08 -17.13
CA TRP A 32 6.03 -11.46 -18.45
C TRP A 32 6.02 -12.97 -18.65
N ALA A 33 6.57 -13.73 -17.69
CA ALA A 33 6.69 -15.18 -17.78
C ALA A 33 5.31 -15.87 -17.93
N VAL A 34 4.31 -15.37 -17.19
CA VAL A 34 2.93 -15.87 -17.30
C VAL A 34 2.29 -15.49 -18.64
N LYS A 35 2.57 -14.30 -19.18
CA LYS A 35 2.06 -13.88 -20.50
C LYS A 35 2.65 -14.71 -21.65
N VAL A 36 3.94 -15.04 -21.60
CA VAL A 36 4.62 -15.80 -22.65
C VAL A 36 4.18 -17.26 -22.68
N ASN A 37 3.92 -17.86 -21.53
CA ASN A 37 3.73 -19.30 -21.44
C ASN A 37 2.25 -19.70 -21.38
N GLN A 38 1.66 -20.07 -22.53
CA GLN A 38 0.26 -20.48 -22.62
C GLN A 38 -0.05 -21.77 -21.85
N ALA A 39 0.96 -22.60 -21.55
CA ALA A 39 0.82 -23.81 -20.73
C ALA A 39 0.53 -23.52 -19.25
N LEU A 40 0.71 -22.27 -18.80
CA LEU A 40 0.50 -21.81 -17.42
C LEU A 40 -0.82 -21.03 -17.25
N ARG A 41 -1.86 -21.30 -18.06
CA ARG A 41 -3.17 -20.61 -17.95
C ARG A 41 -4.15 -21.26 -16.95
N ASP A 42 -3.65 -21.76 -15.83
CA ASP A 42 -4.49 -22.34 -14.77
C ASP A 42 -4.94 -21.27 -13.73
N ALA A 43 -5.94 -21.56 -12.89
CA ALA A 43 -6.52 -20.56 -11.97
C ALA A 43 -5.54 -19.92 -10.98
N THR A 44 -4.46 -20.65 -10.67
CA THR A 44 -3.38 -20.17 -9.79
C THR A 44 -2.59 -19.01 -10.40
N PHE A 45 -2.49 -18.93 -11.73
CA PHE A 45 -1.66 -17.91 -12.39
C PHE A 45 -2.35 -16.54 -12.48
N CYS A 46 -3.69 -16.47 -12.45
CA CYS A 46 -4.40 -15.19 -12.28
C CYS A 46 -4.10 -14.56 -10.91
N PHE A 47 -4.05 -15.37 -9.85
CA PHE A 47 -3.66 -14.89 -8.52
C PHE A 47 -2.21 -14.38 -8.52
N ILE A 48 -1.29 -15.12 -9.15
CA ILE A 48 0.12 -14.73 -9.25
C ILE A 48 0.28 -13.41 -10.03
N VAL A 49 -0.43 -13.25 -11.16
CA VAL A 49 -0.39 -12.00 -11.93
C VAL A 49 -0.96 -10.83 -11.14
N SER A 50 -2.08 -11.01 -10.45
CA SER A 50 -2.64 -9.95 -9.62
C SER A 50 -1.73 -9.57 -8.45
N LEU A 51 -1.08 -10.54 -7.82
CA LEU A 51 -0.11 -10.30 -6.76
C LEU A 51 1.08 -9.51 -7.31
N ALA A 52 1.60 -9.91 -8.47
CA ALA A 52 2.70 -9.21 -9.12
C ALA A 52 2.33 -7.77 -9.52
N VAL A 53 1.10 -7.50 -9.97
CA VAL A 53 0.63 -6.13 -10.23
C VAL A 53 0.57 -5.31 -8.94
N ALA A 54 0.10 -5.90 -7.84
CA ALA A 54 0.09 -5.24 -6.54
C ALA A 54 1.51 -4.91 -6.06
N ASP A 55 2.44 -5.86 -6.15
CA ASP A 55 3.82 -5.68 -5.71
C ASP A 55 4.59 -4.67 -6.57
N VAL A 56 4.31 -4.59 -7.88
CA VAL A 56 4.81 -3.51 -8.75
C VAL A 56 4.28 -2.16 -8.28
N ALA A 57 2.99 -2.05 -7.94
CA ALA A 57 2.42 -0.80 -7.42
C ALA A 57 3.04 -0.41 -6.07
N VAL A 58 3.31 -1.38 -5.20
CA VAL A 58 4.03 -1.14 -3.93
C VAL A 58 5.44 -0.60 -4.20
N GLY A 59 6.21 -1.29 -5.03
CA GLY A 59 7.59 -0.88 -5.34
C GLY A 59 7.69 0.46 -6.07
N ALA A 60 6.74 0.76 -6.95
CA ALA A 60 6.78 1.95 -7.80
C ALA A 60 6.14 3.20 -7.16
N LEU A 61 5.14 3.04 -6.28
CA LEU A 61 4.39 4.16 -5.70
C LEU A 61 4.54 4.25 -4.18
N VAL A 62 4.43 3.14 -3.44
CA VAL A 62 4.47 3.18 -1.96
C VAL A 62 5.84 3.55 -1.47
N ILE A 63 6.87 2.87 -1.98
CA ILE A 63 8.23 3.07 -1.48
C ILE A 63 8.68 4.53 -1.64
N PRO A 64 8.49 5.19 -2.81
CA PRO A 64 8.77 6.61 -2.93
C PRO A 64 7.96 7.51 -1.98
N LEU A 65 6.68 7.21 -1.76
CA LEU A 65 5.83 7.98 -0.85
C LEU A 65 6.21 7.77 0.62
N ALA A 66 6.58 6.55 1.02
CA ALA A 66 7.07 6.23 2.36
C ALA A 66 8.38 6.98 2.66
N ILE A 67 9.30 7.03 1.70
CA ILE A 67 10.52 7.86 1.78
C ILE A 67 10.16 9.33 1.95
N LEU A 68 9.17 9.84 1.20
CA LEU A 68 8.72 11.23 1.30
C LEU A 68 8.15 11.56 2.70
N ILE A 69 7.31 10.70 3.26
CA ILE A 69 6.77 10.86 4.63
C ILE A 69 7.91 10.78 5.66
N ASN A 70 8.87 9.87 5.47
CA ASN A 70 10.00 9.71 6.38
C ASN A 70 10.93 10.94 6.39
N ILE A 71 11.11 11.60 5.25
CA ILE A 71 11.82 12.89 5.16
C ILE A 71 11.05 13.98 5.90
N GLY A 72 9.73 13.91 5.93
CA GLY A 72 8.84 14.81 6.66
C GLY A 72 8.94 16.26 6.20
N PRO A 73 8.72 16.57 4.91
CA PRO A 73 8.70 17.96 4.44
C PRO A 73 7.57 18.75 5.10
N GLN A 74 7.77 20.07 5.23
CA GLN A 74 6.71 21.00 5.61
C GLN A 74 5.73 21.11 4.43
N THR A 75 4.49 20.68 4.65
CA THR A 75 3.43 20.66 3.62
C THR A 75 2.10 21.04 4.25
N TYR A 76 1.13 21.39 3.42
CA TYR A 76 -0.25 21.55 3.88
C TYR A 76 -0.80 20.23 4.40
N PHE A 77 -1.69 20.29 5.40
CA PHE A 77 -2.32 19.11 6.00
C PHE A 77 -2.92 18.16 4.94
N HIS A 78 -3.68 18.70 3.99
CA HIS A 78 -4.31 17.90 2.93
C HIS A 78 -3.30 17.23 2.00
N THR A 79 -2.18 17.88 1.70
CA THR A 79 -1.11 17.28 0.88
C THR A 79 -0.50 16.10 1.61
N CYS A 80 -0.19 16.25 2.91
CA CYS A 80 0.35 15.15 3.70
C CYS A 80 -0.66 14.00 3.83
N LEU A 81 -1.95 14.30 4.04
CA LEU A 81 -3.02 13.32 4.10
C LEU A 81 -3.13 12.51 2.80
N MET A 82 -3.08 13.18 1.64
CA MET A 82 -3.10 12.51 0.33
C MET A 82 -1.86 11.62 0.10
N VAL A 83 -0.71 11.95 0.67
CA VAL A 83 0.51 11.14 0.59
C VAL A 83 0.45 9.94 1.56
N ALA A 84 -0.18 10.10 2.72
CA ALA A 84 -0.33 9.05 3.73
C ALA A 84 -1.38 7.98 3.36
N CYS A 85 -2.47 8.36 2.69
CA CYS A 85 -3.55 7.43 2.33
C CYS A 85 -3.09 6.27 1.42
N PRO A 86 -2.28 6.48 0.37
CA PRO A 86 -1.72 5.39 -0.44
C PRO A 86 -0.93 4.36 0.38
N VAL A 87 -0.21 4.80 1.42
CA VAL A 87 0.53 3.89 2.31
C VAL A 87 -0.45 2.99 3.06
N LEU A 88 -1.51 3.56 3.65
CA LEU A 88 -2.57 2.79 4.32
C LEU A 88 -3.27 1.78 3.39
N ILE A 89 -3.68 2.23 2.20
CA ILE A 89 -4.35 1.39 1.21
C ILE A 89 -3.46 0.18 0.89
N LEU A 90 -2.17 0.42 0.66
CA LEU A 90 -1.29 -0.62 0.14
C LEU A 90 -0.80 -1.57 1.24
N THR A 91 -0.57 -1.08 2.47
CA THR A 91 -0.36 -1.96 3.64
C THR A 91 -1.57 -2.87 3.86
N GLN A 92 -2.79 -2.32 3.80
CA GLN A 92 -4.01 -3.12 3.96
C GLN A 92 -4.16 -4.14 2.83
N SER A 93 -3.83 -3.76 1.60
CA SER A 93 -3.84 -4.64 0.43
C SER A 93 -2.86 -5.80 0.58
N SER A 94 -1.64 -5.56 1.06
CA SER A 94 -0.65 -6.61 1.33
C SER A 94 -1.13 -7.60 2.38
N ILE A 95 -1.75 -7.14 3.47
CA ILE A 95 -2.33 -8.01 4.51
C ILE A 95 -3.43 -8.90 3.92
N LEU A 96 -4.37 -8.31 3.17
CA LEU A 96 -5.46 -9.06 2.55
C LEU A 96 -4.98 -10.02 1.45
N ALA A 97 -3.95 -9.64 0.70
CA ALA A 97 -3.32 -10.51 -0.29
C ALA A 97 -2.65 -11.72 0.36
N LEU A 98 -1.89 -11.51 1.45
CA LEU A 98 -1.28 -12.61 2.21
C LEU A 98 -2.34 -13.54 2.81
N LEU A 99 -3.44 -12.97 3.32
CA LEU A 99 -4.58 -13.75 3.81
C LEU A 99 -5.22 -14.56 2.68
N ALA A 100 -5.43 -13.97 1.50
CA ALA A 100 -5.99 -14.66 0.34
C ALA A 100 -5.10 -15.82 -0.12
N ILE A 101 -3.77 -15.63 -0.12
CA ILE A 101 -2.79 -16.69 -0.42
C ILE A 101 -2.86 -17.81 0.63
N ALA A 102 -2.95 -17.46 1.91
CA ALA A 102 -3.08 -18.42 3.00
C ALA A 102 -4.37 -19.26 2.87
N VAL A 103 -5.49 -18.61 2.56
CA VAL A 103 -6.78 -19.27 2.31
C VAL A 103 -6.71 -20.18 1.07
N ASP A 104 -6.09 -19.75 -0.03
CA ASP A 104 -5.91 -20.59 -1.22
C ASP A 104 -5.11 -21.86 -0.89
N ARG A 105 -3.98 -21.72 -0.19
CA ARG A 105 -3.16 -22.85 0.27
C ARG A 105 -3.93 -23.77 1.20
N TYR A 106 -4.71 -23.21 2.12
CA TYR A 106 -5.57 -23.97 3.02
C TYR A 106 -6.61 -24.80 2.25
N LEU A 107 -7.33 -24.19 1.29
CA LEU A 107 -8.33 -24.87 0.48
C LEU A 107 -7.72 -26.00 -0.37
N ARG A 108 -6.52 -25.79 -0.91
CA ARG A 108 -5.81 -26.82 -1.70
C ARG A 108 -5.53 -28.09 -0.87
N VAL A 109 -5.16 -27.93 0.41
CA VAL A 109 -4.91 -29.05 1.32
C VAL A 109 -6.21 -29.65 1.86
N LYS A 110 -7.20 -28.81 2.17
CA LYS A 110 -8.45 -29.26 2.82
C LYS A 110 -9.40 -29.99 1.87
N ILE A 111 -9.48 -29.57 0.60
CA ILE A 111 -10.43 -30.11 -0.39
C ILE A 111 -9.77 -30.43 -1.74
N PRO A 112 -8.76 -31.30 -1.79
CA PRO A 112 -7.95 -31.51 -3.00
C PRO A 112 -8.77 -31.94 -4.23
N LEU A 113 -9.79 -32.78 -4.06
CA LEU A 113 -10.63 -33.29 -5.15
C LEU A 113 -11.62 -32.26 -5.70
N ARG A 114 -12.06 -31.30 -4.87
CA ARG A 114 -13.05 -30.27 -5.24
C ARG A 114 -12.41 -28.91 -5.49
N TYR A 115 -11.13 -28.73 -5.19
CA TYR A 115 -10.43 -27.46 -5.29
C TYR A 115 -10.57 -26.80 -6.67
N LYS A 116 -10.37 -27.56 -7.76
CA LYS A 116 -10.52 -27.03 -9.13
C LYS A 116 -11.93 -26.55 -9.47
N THR A 117 -12.96 -27.09 -8.81
CA THR A 117 -14.35 -26.69 -9.02
C THR A 117 -14.75 -25.52 -8.10
N VAL A 118 -14.15 -25.45 -6.91
CA VAL A 118 -14.45 -24.43 -5.89
C VAL A 118 -13.71 -23.11 -6.17
N VAL A 119 -12.41 -23.19 -6.48
CA VAL A 119 -11.52 -22.05 -6.74
C VAL A 119 -11.36 -21.90 -8.25
N THR A 120 -12.21 -21.06 -8.84
CA THR A 120 -12.18 -20.74 -10.28
C THR A 120 -11.50 -19.39 -10.53
N GLN A 121 -10.97 -19.18 -11.74
CA GLN A 121 -10.36 -17.91 -12.15
C GLN A 121 -11.26 -16.69 -11.90
N ARG A 122 -12.57 -16.84 -12.16
CA ARG A 122 -13.53 -15.75 -11.96
C ARG A 122 -13.72 -15.42 -10.48
N ARG A 123 -13.80 -16.44 -9.61
CA ARG A 123 -13.91 -16.23 -8.15
C ARG A 123 -12.63 -15.65 -7.55
N ALA A 124 -11.48 -16.09 -8.05
CA ALA A 124 -10.18 -15.53 -7.71
C ALA A 124 -10.11 -14.02 -8.01
N ALA A 125 -10.47 -13.64 -9.24
CA ALA A 125 -10.49 -12.24 -9.66
C ALA A 125 -11.48 -11.41 -8.81
N VAL A 126 -12.64 -11.95 -8.47
CA VAL A 126 -13.62 -11.28 -7.58
C VAL A 126 -13.06 -11.12 -6.17
N ALA A 127 -12.39 -12.13 -5.61
CA ALA A 127 -11.78 -12.05 -4.28
C ALA A 127 -10.67 -10.98 -4.22
N ILE A 128 -9.82 -10.95 -5.25
CA ILE A 128 -8.81 -9.91 -5.43
C ILE A 128 -9.45 -8.53 -5.51
N ALA A 129 -10.44 -8.35 -6.39
CA ALA A 129 -11.14 -7.08 -6.54
C ALA A 129 -11.77 -6.64 -5.21
N GLY A 130 -12.35 -7.58 -4.46
CA GLY A 130 -12.85 -7.34 -3.10
C GLY A 130 -11.75 -6.89 -2.14
N CYS A 131 -10.56 -7.49 -2.17
CA CYS A 131 -9.42 -7.08 -1.34
C CYS A 131 -8.98 -5.65 -1.68
N TRP A 132 -8.90 -5.30 -2.96
CA TRP A 132 -8.57 -3.95 -3.40
C TRP A 132 -9.62 -2.93 -2.97
N ILE A 133 -10.90 -3.23 -3.19
CA ILE A 133 -12.00 -2.34 -2.77
C ILE A 133 -11.97 -2.14 -1.27
N LEU A 134 -11.82 -3.21 -0.48
CA LEU A 134 -11.75 -3.12 0.97
C LEU A 134 -10.54 -2.29 1.44
N SER A 135 -9.39 -2.46 0.79
CA SER A 135 -8.19 -1.69 1.07
C SER A 135 -8.37 -0.21 0.74
N LEU A 136 -9.04 0.11 -0.37
CA LEU A 136 -9.38 1.49 -0.73
C LEU A 136 -10.34 2.11 0.28
N VAL A 137 -11.38 1.38 0.68
CA VAL A 137 -12.34 1.85 1.70
C VAL A 137 -11.60 2.17 2.99
N VAL A 138 -10.81 1.22 3.51
CA VAL A 138 -10.07 1.41 4.77
C VAL A 138 -9.05 2.53 4.65
N GLY A 139 -8.23 2.55 3.59
CA GLY A 139 -7.17 3.53 3.46
C GLY A 139 -7.61 4.93 3.05
N LEU A 140 -8.82 5.11 2.49
CA LEU A 140 -9.42 6.42 2.22
C LEU A 140 -10.27 6.94 3.39
N THR A 141 -10.53 6.14 4.43
CA THR A 141 -11.27 6.56 5.63
C THR A 141 -10.77 7.90 6.20
N PRO A 142 -9.45 8.17 6.29
CA PRO A 142 -8.97 9.47 6.77
C PRO A 142 -9.37 10.65 5.87
N MET A 143 -9.54 10.44 4.57
CA MET A 143 -10.02 11.50 3.65
C MET A 143 -11.50 11.82 3.86
N PHE A 144 -12.29 10.88 4.38
CA PHE A 144 -13.71 11.08 4.67
C PHE A 144 -13.99 11.80 6.00
N GLY A 145 -12.94 12.20 6.72
CA GLY A 145 -13.06 13.01 7.94
C GLY A 145 -12.51 12.35 9.20
N TRP A 146 -12.02 11.11 9.14
CA TRP A 146 -11.34 10.48 10.29
C TRP A 146 -9.86 10.85 10.32
N ASN A 147 -9.58 12.13 10.57
CA ASN A 147 -8.24 12.69 10.57
C ASN A 147 -8.11 13.78 11.66
N ASN A 148 -6.87 14.18 11.98
CA ASN A 148 -6.60 15.13 13.06
C ASN A 148 -6.69 16.60 12.61
N LEU A 149 -7.41 16.90 11.52
CA LEU A 149 -7.48 18.26 10.95
C LEU A 149 -8.02 19.27 11.97
N SER A 150 -9.09 18.91 12.69
CA SER A 150 -9.72 19.77 13.69
C SER A 150 -8.76 20.16 14.82
N GLU A 151 -7.98 19.19 15.32
CA GLU A 151 -6.99 19.42 16.38
C GLU A 151 -5.83 20.29 15.89
N VAL A 152 -5.34 20.00 14.69
CA VAL A 152 -4.26 20.77 14.04
C VAL A 152 -4.71 22.21 13.77
N GLU A 153 -5.94 22.41 13.28
CA GLU A 153 -6.50 23.73 12.99
C GLU A 153 -6.71 24.55 14.27
N GLN A 154 -7.22 23.94 15.34
CA GLN A 154 -7.34 24.61 16.65
C GLN A 154 -5.97 25.07 17.20
N ALA A 155 -4.97 24.19 17.14
CA ALA A 155 -3.60 24.52 17.58
C ALA A 155 -2.96 25.61 16.71
N TRP A 156 -3.24 25.60 15.40
CA TRP A 156 -2.76 26.60 14.45
C TRP A 156 -3.33 27.99 14.74
N ILE A 157 -4.65 28.07 14.96
CA ILE A 157 -5.33 29.33 15.31
C ILE A 157 -4.90 29.82 16.69
N ALA A 158 -4.72 28.92 17.67
CA ALA A 158 -4.25 29.28 19.00
C ALA A 158 -2.84 29.92 19.00
N ASN A 159 -2.00 29.56 18.03
CA ASN A 159 -0.69 30.19 17.80
C ASN A 159 -0.76 31.54 17.07
N GLY A 160 -1.95 32.03 16.72
CA GLY A 160 -2.14 33.31 16.02
C GLY A 160 -1.83 33.27 14.53
N SER A 161 -1.71 32.08 13.94
CA SER A 161 -1.43 31.89 12.52
C SER A 161 -2.69 32.07 11.66
N VAL A 162 -2.53 32.61 10.45
CA VAL A 162 -3.63 32.84 9.49
C VAL A 162 -3.41 32.01 8.22
N GLY A 163 -4.46 31.37 7.72
CA GLY A 163 -4.40 30.52 6.51
C GLY A 163 -4.37 29.02 6.82
N GLU A 164 -4.18 28.19 5.79
CA GLU A 164 -4.14 26.74 5.93
C GLU A 164 -2.97 26.26 6.81
N PRO A 165 -3.19 25.24 7.68
CA PRO A 165 -2.15 24.74 8.57
C PRO A 165 -1.03 24.06 7.77
N VAL A 166 0.18 24.58 7.93
CA VAL A 166 1.41 23.96 7.41
C VAL A 166 2.01 23.11 8.52
N ILE A 167 2.11 21.81 8.26
CA ILE A 167 2.64 20.84 9.22
C ILE A 167 3.85 20.13 8.64
N LYS A 168 4.71 19.65 9.54
CA LYS A 168 5.68 18.61 9.18
C LYS A 168 4.91 17.35 8.84
N CYS A 169 5.10 16.82 7.63
CA CYS A 169 4.34 15.67 7.17
C CYS A 169 4.79 14.41 7.90
N GLU A 170 4.04 14.01 8.92
CA GLU A 170 4.27 12.82 9.71
C GLU A 170 2.94 12.06 9.83
N PHE A 171 3.00 10.73 9.74
CA PHE A 171 1.81 9.88 9.74
C PHE A 171 0.92 10.12 10.97
N GLU A 172 1.53 10.22 12.16
CA GLU A 172 0.84 10.46 13.44
C GLU A 172 0.17 11.85 13.53
N LYS A 173 0.64 12.83 12.74
CA LYS A 173 0.07 14.18 12.73
C LYS A 173 -1.23 14.26 11.93
N VAL A 174 -1.42 13.39 10.94
CA VAL A 174 -2.56 13.44 10.01
C VAL A 174 -3.61 12.36 10.29
N ILE A 175 -3.20 11.20 10.81
CA ILE A 175 -4.11 10.07 11.04
C ILE A 175 -4.43 9.97 12.53
N SER A 176 -5.73 9.89 12.83
CA SER A 176 -6.23 9.65 14.18
C SER A 176 -5.96 8.20 14.56
N MET A 177 -5.26 7.98 15.68
CA MET A 177 -4.98 6.65 16.23
C MET A 177 -5.86 6.31 17.44
N GLU A 178 -6.86 7.16 17.74
CA GLU A 178 -7.85 6.98 18.82
C GLU A 178 -9.19 6.45 18.30
#